data_AF-A0A7J2YGB9-F1
#
_entry.id   AF-A0A7J2YGB9-F1
#
_cell.length_a   1.000
_cell.length_b   1.000
_cell.length_c   1.000
_cell.angle_alpha   90.00
_cell.angle_beta   90.00
_cell.angle_gamma   90.00
#
_symmetry.space_group_name_H-M   'P 1'
#
loop_
_entity.id
_entity.type
_entity.pdbx_description
1 polymer ?
#
loop_
_entity_poly.entity_id
_entity_poly.type
_entity_poly.pdbx_seq_one_letter_code
_entity_poly.pdbx_strand_id
1 'polypeptide(L)'
;MSLLSYWQNWDRVKDHVNSLAGRFGFETRRELRFLGFKLSLENGKIYDEILNEEVEDDRKGEIYYVLYIHSQAIEDTGEIGEYASFTELFKAYGEYAAKHCPAFRNVCKEFEEGFGRNPEPLRKVAEILGCEIVDYGDLALKIYALP
;
A
#
# COMPACT_ATOMS: atom_id res chain seq x y z
N MET A 1 -19.55 14.53 1.63
CA MET A 1 -18.43 14.05 2.47
C MET A 1 -18.04 12.69 1.94
N SER A 2 -16.83 12.55 1.39
CA SER A 2 -16.33 11.23 1.00
C SER A 2 -16.10 10.41 2.29
N LEU A 3 -16.25 9.09 2.23
CA LEU A 3 -15.89 8.19 3.33
C LEU A 3 -14.45 8.41 3.83
N LEU A 4 -13.57 8.92 2.95
CA LEU A 4 -12.17 9.18 3.23
C LEU A 4 -11.92 10.45 4.05
N SER A 5 -12.79 11.46 4.01
CA SER A 5 -12.62 12.67 4.81
C SER A 5 -12.71 12.39 6.32
N TYR A 6 -13.34 11.28 6.71
CA TYR A 6 -13.34 10.82 8.10
C TYR A 6 -11.94 10.45 8.57
N TRP A 7 -11.18 9.79 7.70
CA TRP A 7 -9.87 9.21 7.99
C TRP A 7 -8.73 10.22 7.92
N GLN A 8 -8.90 11.34 7.23
CA GLN A 8 -7.88 12.42 7.14
C GLN A 8 -7.50 13.04 8.49
N ASN A 9 -8.33 12.86 9.52
CA ASN A 9 -8.05 13.39 10.84
C ASN A 9 -7.13 12.45 11.63
N TRP A 10 -5.88 12.88 11.81
CA TRP A 10 -4.86 12.14 12.58
C TRP A 10 -5.31 11.77 13.99
N ASP A 11 -5.97 12.67 14.72
CA ASP A 11 -6.38 12.43 16.12
C ASP A 11 -7.34 11.25 16.27
N ARG A 12 -8.04 10.87 15.19
CA ARG A 12 -8.94 9.70 15.20
C ARG A 12 -8.23 8.36 15.05
N VAL A 13 -7.08 8.36 14.38
CA VAL A 13 -6.33 7.14 14.06
C VAL A 13 -5.04 7.01 14.86
N LYS A 14 -4.57 8.09 15.48
CA LYS A 14 -3.27 8.20 16.16
C LYS A 14 -2.98 7.04 17.09
N ASP A 15 -3.88 6.72 18.02
CA ASP A 15 -3.60 5.69 19.03
C ASP A 15 -3.45 4.30 18.39
N HIS A 16 -4.28 4.02 17.39
CA HIS A 16 -4.22 2.79 16.60
C HIS A 16 -2.94 2.71 15.78
N VAL A 17 -2.60 3.75 15.02
CA VAL A 17 -1.38 3.78 14.20
C VAL A 17 -0.13 3.75 15.08
N ASN A 18 -0.11 4.46 16.21
CA ASN A 18 1.00 4.43 17.17
C ASN A 18 1.22 3.02 17.75
N SER A 19 0.15 2.24 17.92
CA SER A 19 0.25 0.87 18.41
C SER A 19 1.05 -0.05 17.48
N LEU A 20 1.19 0.30 16.19
CA LEU A 20 1.97 -0.49 15.22
C LEU A 20 3.47 -0.48 15.49
N ALA A 21 4.00 0.51 16.22
CA ALA A 21 5.42 0.57 16.51
C ALA A 21 5.90 -0.70 17.25
N GLY A 22 6.82 -1.45 16.65
CA GLY A 22 7.29 -2.73 17.19
C GLY A 22 6.40 -3.94 16.89
N ARG A 23 5.35 -3.82 16.07
CA ARG A 23 4.47 -4.91 15.64
C ARG A 23 4.61 -5.13 14.14
N PHE A 24 4.38 -6.35 13.66
CA PHE A 24 4.24 -6.65 12.22
C PHE A 24 5.39 -6.06 11.39
N GLY A 25 6.64 -6.41 11.76
CA GLY A 25 7.84 -5.93 11.07
C GLY A 25 8.21 -4.45 11.29
N PHE A 26 7.30 -3.61 11.82
CA PHE A 26 7.62 -2.22 12.13
C PHE A 26 8.62 -2.11 13.28
N GLU A 27 9.61 -1.25 13.10
CA GLU A 27 10.60 -0.96 14.13
C GLU A 27 9.98 -0.19 15.30
N THR A 28 10.56 -0.33 16.50
CA THR A 28 10.20 0.49 17.67
C THR A 28 10.82 1.90 17.54
N ARG A 29 10.31 2.68 16.60
CA ARG A 29 10.75 4.06 16.30
C ARG A 29 9.61 5.05 16.48
N ARG A 30 9.94 6.35 16.40
CA ARG A 30 8.95 7.46 16.37
C ARG A 30 8.32 7.66 14.99
N GLU A 31 8.68 6.82 14.03
CA GLU A 31 8.18 6.85 12.67
C GLU A 31 7.90 5.42 12.18
N LEU A 32 6.91 5.28 11.31
CA LEU A 32 6.65 4.06 10.55
C LEU A 32 7.18 4.24 9.14
N ARG A 33 7.83 3.21 8.61
CA ARG A 33 8.31 3.16 7.22
C ARG A 33 7.70 1.97 6.51
N PHE A 34 7.10 2.21 5.35
CA PHE A 34 6.42 1.18 4.56
C PHE A 34 6.24 1.70 3.13
N LEU A 35 6.46 0.84 2.13
CA LEU A 35 6.23 1.16 0.70
C LEU A 35 6.81 2.51 0.25
N GLY A 36 8.01 2.88 0.70
CA GLY A 36 8.62 4.17 0.38
C GLY A 36 7.97 5.39 1.04
N PHE A 37 7.07 5.20 2.00
CA PHE A 37 6.54 6.26 2.86
C PHE A 37 7.23 6.26 4.22
N LYS A 38 7.30 7.45 4.79
CA LYS A 38 7.70 7.69 6.18
C LYS A 38 6.62 8.49 6.91
N LEU A 39 5.99 7.87 7.91
CA LEU A 39 4.94 8.49 8.73
C LEU A 39 5.48 8.84 10.12
N SER A 40 5.28 10.07 10.56
CA SER A 40 5.59 10.52 11.92
C SER A 40 4.48 10.15 12.91
N LEU A 41 4.80 9.40 13.96
CA LEU A 41 3.85 9.02 15.01
C LEU A 41 3.48 10.19 15.95
N GLU A 42 4.23 11.29 15.87
CA GLU A 42 3.96 12.48 16.69
C GLU A 42 2.78 13.29 16.14
N ASN A 43 2.82 13.56 14.83
CA ASN A 43 1.95 14.54 14.18
C ASN A 43 1.23 14.00 12.92
N GLY A 44 1.40 12.71 12.62
CA GLY A 44 0.74 12.06 11.49
C GLY A 44 1.31 12.42 10.12
N LYS A 45 2.28 13.34 10.01
CA LYS A 45 2.81 13.75 8.71
C LYS A 45 3.39 12.56 7.95
N ILE A 46 3.09 12.48 6.67
CA ILE A 46 3.55 11.43 5.77
C ILE A 46 4.45 12.08 4.72
N TYR A 47 5.63 11.53 4.56
CA TYR A 47 6.58 11.90 3.52
C TYR A 47 6.71 10.76 2.52
N ASP A 48 6.53 11.07 1.25
CA ASP A 48 6.81 10.16 0.13
C ASP A 48 8.31 10.22 -0.15
N GLU A 49 9.04 9.16 0.15
CA GLU A 49 10.49 9.09 -0.03
C GLU A 49 10.89 8.87 -1.49
N ILE A 50 9.94 8.48 -2.36
CA ILE A 50 10.18 8.26 -3.80
C ILE A 50 10.04 9.58 -4.56
N LEU A 51 8.94 10.30 -4.32
CA LEU A 51 8.69 11.62 -4.90
C LEU A 51 9.43 12.73 -4.15
N ASN A 52 9.93 12.44 -2.96
CA ASN A 52 10.66 13.35 -2.10
C ASN A 52 9.84 14.61 -1.76
N GLU A 53 8.59 14.39 -1.33
CA GLU A 53 7.63 15.43 -0.97
C GLU A 53 6.73 15.02 0.21
N GLU A 54 6.14 16.00 0.90
CA GLU A 54 5.10 15.71 1.91
C GLU A 54 3.81 15.32 1.18
N VAL A 55 3.14 14.25 1.63
CA VAL A 55 1.87 13.81 1.04
C VAL A 55 0.79 14.84 1.37
N GLU A 56 0.00 15.22 0.36
CA GLU A 56 -1.13 16.13 0.52
C GLU A 56 -2.23 15.55 1.41
N ASP A 57 -2.97 16.42 2.12
CA ASP A 57 -3.96 16.01 3.13
C ASP A 57 -5.09 15.14 2.56
N ASP A 58 -5.44 15.32 1.28
CA ASP A 58 -6.50 14.55 0.63
C ASP A 58 -6.13 13.06 0.48
N ARG A 59 -4.85 12.76 0.26
CA ARG A 59 -4.29 11.41 0.13
C ARG A 59 -3.95 10.75 1.46
N LYS A 60 -3.69 11.52 2.53
CA LYS A 60 -3.36 10.97 3.86
C LYS A 60 -4.45 10.03 4.40
N GLY A 61 -5.72 10.34 4.13
CA GLY A 61 -6.85 9.54 4.62
C GLY A 61 -6.82 8.07 4.17
N GLU A 62 -6.37 7.81 2.94
CA GLU A 62 -6.26 6.45 2.41
C GLU A 62 -5.15 5.66 3.12
N ILE A 63 -4.00 6.30 3.33
CA ILE A 63 -2.86 5.69 4.02
C ILE A 63 -3.20 5.42 5.49
N TYR A 64 -3.79 6.40 6.18
CA TYR A 64 -4.26 6.24 7.55
C TYR A 64 -5.29 5.12 7.69
N TYR A 65 -6.21 4.99 6.74
CA TYR A 65 -7.20 3.92 6.74
C TYR A 65 -6.53 2.54 6.68
N VAL A 66 -5.58 2.34 5.76
CA VAL A 66 -4.86 1.05 5.64
C VAL A 66 -4.12 0.72 6.94
N LEU A 67 -3.37 1.67 7.51
CA LEU A 67 -2.65 1.48 8.76
C LEU A 67 -3.58 1.23 9.95
N TYR A 68 -4.71 1.94 10.00
CA TYR A 68 -5.71 1.74 11.04
C TYR A 68 -6.28 0.32 11.00
N ILE A 69 -6.69 -0.16 9.81
CA ILE A 69 -7.18 -1.53 9.65
C ILE A 69 -6.09 -2.54 10.02
N HIS A 70 -4.86 -2.31 9.57
CA HIS A 70 -3.73 -3.18 9.90
C HIS A 70 -3.44 -3.23 11.41
N SER A 71 -3.60 -2.11 12.13
CA SER A 71 -3.41 -2.08 13.59
C SER A 71 -4.37 -2.97 14.37
N GLN A 72 -5.54 -3.27 13.78
CA GLN A 72 -6.56 -4.15 14.37
C GLN A 72 -6.25 -5.63 14.16
N ALA A 73 -5.30 -5.97 13.30
CA ALA A 73 -4.85 -7.35 13.19
C ALA A 73 -4.33 -7.82 14.56
N ILE A 74 -4.69 -9.06 14.94
CA ILE A 74 -4.28 -9.64 16.22
C ILE A 74 -2.90 -10.28 16.07
N GLU A 75 -2.68 -10.99 14.96
CA GLU A 75 -1.46 -11.72 14.66
C GLU A 75 -1.08 -11.56 13.19
N ASP A 76 0.21 -11.76 12.91
CA ASP A 76 0.70 -11.92 11.55
C ASP A 76 0.55 -13.40 11.15
N THR A 77 -0.37 -13.65 10.21
CA THR A 77 -0.63 -15.00 9.71
C THR A 77 0.37 -15.43 8.63
N GLY A 78 1.29 -14.53 8.23
CA GLY A 78 2.27 -14.76 7.19
C GLY A 78 1.66 -14.96 5.80
N GLU A 79 2.48 -15.48 4.90
CA GLU A 79 2.08 -15.78 3.53
C GLU A 79 1.41 -17.16 3.43
N ILE A 80 0.25 -17.22 2.78
CA ILE A 80 -0.48 -18.47 2.53
C ILE A 80 0.21 -19.32 1.43
N GLY A 81 1.10 -18.71 0.64
CA GLY A 81 1.84 -19.39 -0.45
C GLY A 81 1.02 -19.69 -1.71
N GLU A 82 -0.28 -19.39 -1.69
CA GLU A 82 -1.17 -19.52 -2.83
C GLU A 82 -1.35 -18.16 -3.51
N TYR A 83 -1.13 -18.12 -4.83
CA TYR A 83 -1.48 -16.96 -5.63
C TYR A 83 -3.00 -16.85 -5.71
N ALA A 84 -3.55 -15.74 -5.23
CA ALA A 84 -4.92 -15.37 -5.48
C ALA A 84 -4.94 -14.29 -6.57
N SER A 85 -5.68 -14.53 -7.64
CA SER A 85 -6.00 -13.47 -8.60
C SER A 85 -6.79 -12.36 -7.90
N PHE A 86 -6.74 -11.15 -8.46
CA PHE A 86 -7.56 -10.04 -7.97
C PHE A 86 -9.06 -10.42 -7.89
N THR A 87 -9.55 -11.18 -8.87
CA THR A 87 -10.92 -11.69 -8.87
C THR A 87 -11.20 -12.62 -7.68
N GLU A 88 -10.23 -13.45 -7.29
CA GLU A 88 -10.37 -14.36 -6.15
C GLU A 88 -10.27 -13.66 -4.79
N LEU A 89 -9.40 -12.64 -4.66
CA LEU A 89 -9.31 -11.81 -3.46
C LEU A 89 -10.63 -11.10 -3.17
N PHE A 90 -11.36 -10.76 -4.24
CA PHE A 90 -12.66 -10.12 -4.17
C PHE A 90 -13.76 -11.06 -4.66
N LYS A 91 -13.80 -12.35 -4.28
CA LYS A 91 -14.78 -13.36 -4.79
C LYS A 91 -16.26 -12.92 -4.96
N ALA A 92 -16.74 -11.86 -4.29
CA ALA A 92 -18.07 -11.24 -4.50
C ALA A 92 -18.07 -9.92 -5.31
N TYR A 93 -16.92 -9.23 -5.41
CA TYR A 93 -16.75 -7.90 -6.00
C TYR A 93 -15.67 -7.83 -7.08
N GLY A 94 -14.92 -8.90 -7.39
CA GLY A 94 -13.69 -8.84 -8.18
C GLY A 94 -13.96 -8.64 -9.67
N GLU A 95 -14.87 -9.43 -10.23
CA GLU A 95 -15.36 -9.20 -11.61
C GLU A 95 -16.12 -7.87 -11.69
N TYR A 96 -16.92 -7.55 -10.67
CA TYR A 96 -17.66 -6.28 -10.63
C TYR A 96 -16.71 -5.08 -10.53
N ALA A 97 -15.67 -5.13 -9.70
CA ALA A 97 -14.70 -4.06 -9.50
C ALA A 97 -13.77 -3.95 -10.71
N ALA A 98 -13.29 -5.06 -11.28
CA ALA A 98 -12.52 -5.01 -12.52
C ALA A 98 -13.34 -4.41 -13.69
N LYS A 99 -14.66 -4.66 -13.72
CA LYS A 99 -15.57 -4.16 -14.76
C LYS A 99 -16.19 -2.79 -14.47
N HIS A 100 -16.38 -2.41 -13.22
CA HIS A 100 -17.17 -1.25 -12.79
C HIS A 100 -16.44 -0.34 -11.79
N CYS A 101 -15.18 -0.59 -11.46
CA CYS A 101 -14.33 0.35 -10.72
C CYS A 101 -13.39 1.06 -11.70
N PRO A 102 -13.72 2.29 -12.15
CA PRO A 102 -12.87 3.04 -13.07
C PRO A 102 -11.46 3.26 -12.54
N ALA A 103 -11.32 3.44 -11.22
CA ALA A 103 -10.02 3.61 -10.57
C ALA A 103 -9.09 2.42 -10.83
N PHE A 104 -9.59 1.19 -10.66
CA PHE A 104 -8.81 -0.01 -10.92
C PHE A 104 -8.42 -0.12 -12.41
N ARG A 105 -9.37 0.11 -13.33
CA ARG A 105 -9.07 0.09 -14.77
C ARG A 105 -8.03 1.14 -15.14
N ASN A 106 -8.13 2.34 -14.58
CA ASN A 106 -7.19 3.41 -14.87
C ASN A 106 -5.79 3.06 -14.38
N VAL A 107 -5.66 2.49 -13.18
CA VAL A 107 -4.36 2.00 -12.67
C VAL A 107 -3.80 0.91 -13.57
N CYS A 108 -4.59 -0.12 -13.93
CA CYS A 108 -4.13 -1.17 -14.84
C CYS A 108 -3.68 -0.59 -16.19
N LYS A 109 -4.45 0.36 -16.74
CA LYS A 109 -4.12 1.02 -18.00
C LYS A 109 -2.82 1.81 -17.91
N GLU A 110 -2.61 2.58 -16.84
CA GLU A 110 -1.36 3.31 -16.61
C GLU A 110 -0.16 2.36 -16.49
N PHE A 111 -0.33 1.22 -15.82
CA PHE A 111 0.69 0.17 -15.75
C PHE A 111 0.98 -0.45 -17.12
N GLU A 112 -0.04 -0.79 -17.90
CA GLU A 112 0.12 -1.33 -19.26
C GLU A 112 0.80 -0.33 -20.20
N GLU A 113 0.40 0.94 -20.16
CA GLU A 113 0.98 2.00 -20.97
C GLU A 113 2.43 2.31 -20.57
N GLY A 114 2.75 2.28 -19.27
CA GLY A 114 4.09 2.54 -18.73
C GLY A 114 5.07 1.38 -18.88
N PHE A 115 4.62 0.13 -18.70
CA PHE A 115 5.49 -1.03 -18.54
C PHE A 115 5.20 -2.18 -19.51
N GLY A 116 4.02 -2.23 -20.15
CA GLY A 116 3.58 -3.41 -20.91
C GLY A 116 4.42 -3.73 -22.15
N ARG A 117 5.04 -2.74 -22.79
CA ARG A 117 5.92 -2.95 -23.96
C ARG A 117 7.39 -3.16 -23.59
N ASN A 118 7.78 -2.72 -22.40
CA ASN A 118 9.15 -2.81 -21.91
C ASN A 118 9.11 -2.90 -20.38
N PRO A 119 9.35 -4.07 -19.78
CA PRO A 119 9.27 -4.26 -18.34
C PRO A 119 10.50 -3.73 -17.58
N GLU A 120 11.57 -3.31 -18.24
CA GLU A 120 12.81 -2.86 -17.56
C GLU A 120 12.64 -1.64 -16.64
N PRO A 121 11.81 -0.62 -16.93
CA PRO A 121 11.51 0.43 -15.96
C PRO A 121 10.83 -0.11 -14.70
N LEU A 122 9.99 -1.15 -14.82
CA LEU A 122 9.35 -1.80 -13.67
C LEU A 122 10.38 -2.52 -12.80
N ARG A 123 11.43 -3.10 -13.41
CA ARG A 123 12.58 -3.66 -12.67
C ARG A 123 13.33 -2.61 -11.86
N LYS A 124 13.52 -1.40 -12.39
CA LYS A 124 14.15 -0.30 -11.63
C LYS A 124 13.29 0.16 -10.46
N VAL A 125 11.97 0.21 -10.65
CA VAL A 125 11.03 0.49 -9.56
C VAL A 125 11.11 -0.59 -8.48
N ALA A 126 11.27 -1.85 -8.88
CA ALA A 126 11.47 -2.97 -7.96
C ALA A 126 12.68 -2.75 -7.04
N GLU A 127 13.82 -2.30 -7.58
CA GLU A 127 15.02 -2.00 -6.80
C GLU A 127 14.80 -0.88 -5.77
N ILE A 128 14.08 0.19 -6.16
CA ILE A 128 13.79 1.33 -5.28
C ILE A 128 12.87 0.91 -4.12
N LEU A 129 11.87 0.09 -4.42
CA LEU A 129 10.86 -0.35 -3.45
C LEU A 129 11.29 -1.58 -2.64
N GLY A 130 12.46 -2.15 -2.92
CA GLY A 130 12.92 -3.38 -2.27
C GLY A 130 12.08 -4.60 -2.64
N CYS A 131 11.49 -4.62 -3.84
CA CYS A 131 10.71 -5.74 -4.32
C CYS A 131 11.59 -6.94 -4.70
N GLU A 132 11.03 -8.14 -4.59
CA GLU A 132 11.65 -9.36 -5.09
C GLU A 132 11.17 -9.64 -6.53
N ILE A 133 12.09 -10.03 -7.41
CA ILE A 133 11.74 -10.55 -8.73
C ILE A 133 11.32 -12.00 -8.58
N VAL A 134 10.14 -12.35 -9.10
CA VAL A 134 9.65 -13.73 -9.10
C VAL A 134 9.51 -14.25 -10.53
N ASP A 135 9.72 -15.56 -10.68
CA ASP A 135 9.72 -16.24 -11.99
C ASP A 135 8.28 -16.50 -12.46
N TYR A 136 7.65 -15.47 -13.04
CA TYR A 136 6.31 -15.56 -13.60
C TYR A 136 6.10 -14.57 -14.76
N GLY A 137 5.66 -15.09 -15.91
CA GLY A 137 5.41 -14.28 -17.12
C GLY A 137 6.68 -13.59 -17.65
N ASP A 138 6.51 -12.43 -18.28
CA ASP A 138 7.64 -11.63 -18.79
C ASP A 138 8.41 -10.89 -17.68
N LEU A 139 7.68 -10.47 -16.64
CA LEU A 139 8.22 -9.92 -15.39
C LEU A 139 7.12 -9.98 -14.31
N ALA A 140 7.47 -10.47 -13.14
CA ALA A 140 6.63 -10.38 -11.96
C ALA A 140 7.44 -9.88 -10.75
N LEU A 141 6.78 -9.04 -9.94
CA LEU A 141 7.35 -8.46 -8.74
C LEU A 141 6.53 -8.90 -7.53
N LYS A 142 7.22 -9.23 -6.44
CA LYS A 142 6.64 -9.36 -5.12
C LYS A 142 7.01 -8.13 -4.30
N ILE A 143 6.01 -7.50 -3.70
CA ILE A 143 6.16 -6.28 -2.92
C ILE A 143 5.43 -6.41 -1.59
N TYR A 144 6.09 -5.96 -0.53
CA TYR A 144 5.50 -5.85 0.80
C TYR A 144 5.00 -4.42 0.99
N ALA A 145 3.68 -4.24 0.87
CA ALA A 145 3.06 -2.93 1.08
C ALA A 145 3.17 -2.46 2.55
N LEU A 146 3.28 -3.41 3.47
CA LEU A 146 3.55 -3.22 4.89
C LEU A 146 4.68 -4.20 5.29
N PRO A 147 5.51 -3.88 6.30
CA PRO A 147 6.65 -4.70 6.73
C PRO A 147 6.28 -6.07 7.33
#